data_AF-A0A0K2T583-F1
#
_entry.id   AF-A0A0K2T583-F1
#
_cell.length_a   1.000
_cell.length_b   1.000
_cell.length_c   1.000
_cell.angle_alpha   90.00
_cell.angle_beta   90.00
_cell.angle_gamma   90.00
#
_symmetry.space_group_name_H-M   'P 1'
#
loop_
_entity.id
_entity.type
_entity.pdbx_description
1 polymer ?
#
loop_
_entity_poly.entity_id
_entity_poly.type
_entity_poly.pdbx_seq_one_letter_code
_entity_poly.pdbx_strand_id
1 'polypeptide(L)'
;MFTTASFLLTIVLLVEGATFRKKGSLRCSNPLGSMDGRILVESQTGEISDFTTLQWQIRLGETVCYRFKSETPSGLKGYIEVTYESIRSIYSISNHYFFRLAKSNVQCYCDCPGGSNSCNTNTRSCEGKDNCINYYSSSVSSAGCFLKFLKISSSVCCSIGVERLEKDENKRYRAVELSVPSIIAELNVRHLNEDYSVVDSRTYHVDLNSGSSVDWEVSLQMSGAGPSNSVPPGWYMVPEMSHDLFGSIPINRLDEWNIYKLGWFKSKRDKDHIESTGHQLRRAFDVEMLNCMDNSYRTEFSTPYINDNQLTNAQRIESMFPFIQSVQVWRRTVEIVHRESPLLVLTLQHRNKVGVVMQYHESTLDNFEGYVLLDSHSNQFLCLNMSGARGSIRGTVSSQHSEQQLVISTTVKNNGSAQTSKRIKLRGGLLCDRNQKVMVILSPSDSNKKIKKLLPCLEDGLQDFDSYLSKVSSKSISTYRDCPNCSDSWKYWINPFSWGTNIWSTTRILLTTVTLVIILSLIIIVVRIMCCICRCSPNNTRK
;
A
#
# COMPACT_ATOMS: atom_id res chain seq x y z
N MET A 1 67.77 -43.11 59.52
CA MET A 1 66.56 -43.28 58.70
C MET A 1 66.26 -41.93 58.08
N PHE A 2 66.72 -41.71 56.84
CA PHE A 2 65.90 -41.79 55.60
C PHE A 2 64.69 -40.83 55.68
N THR A 3 64.41 -39.87 54.79
CA THR A 3 64.99 -39.39 53.52
C THR A 3 64.10 -38.21 53.05
N THR A 4 64.69 -37.23 52.33
CA THR A 4 64.14 -36.44 51.17
C THR A 4 62.70 -35.85 51.25
N ALA A 5 62.41 -34.63 50.81
CA ALA A 5 62.73 -34.11 49.47
C ALA A 5 62.45 -32.60 49.35
N SER A 6 63.25 -32.00 48.47
CA SER A 6 63.15 -30.67 47.87
C SER A 6 61.82 -30.46 47.14
N PHE A 7 61.24 -29.26 47.19
CA PHE A 7 60.27 -28.82 46.18
C PHE A 7 60.53 -27.38 45.74
N LEU A 8 60.67 -27.25 44.42
CA LEU A 8 60.96 -26.05 43.66
C LEU A 8 59.89 -24.98 43.83
N LEU A 9 60.34 -23.74 43.98
CA LEU A 9 59.56 -22.53 43.77
C LEU A 9 59.44 -22.27 42.26
N THR A 10 58.30 -22.61 41.66
CA THR A 10 57.99 -22.29 40.26
C THR A 10 57.41 -20.87 40.20
N ILE A 11 58.14 -19.97 39.53
CA ILE A 11 57.68 -18.63 39.18
C ILE A 11 56.57 -18.78 38.14
N VAL A 12 55.32 -18.52 38.53
CA VAL A 12 54.19 -18.36 37.62
C VAL A 12 54.19 -16.92 37.12
N LEU A 13 54.57 -16.73 35.87
CA LEU A 13 54.33 -15.52 35.09
C LEU A 13 52.82 -15.30 34.97
N LEU A 14 52.28 -14.39 35.78
CA LEU A 14 50.94 -13.83 35.59
C LEU A 14 50.95 -12.95 34.33
N VAL A 15 50.44 -13.51 33.24
CA VAL A 15 49.99 -12.75 32.07
C VAL A 15 48.72 -12.00 32.50
N GLU A 16 48.85 -10.70 32.80
CA GLU A 16 47.72 -9.79 32.98
C GLU A 16 46.99 -9.56 31.65
N GLY A 17 46.17 -10.52 31.26
CA GLY A 17 45.05 -10.28 30.36
C GLY A 17 43.94 -9.58 31.14
N ALA A 18 44.05 -8.26 31.30
CA ALA A 18 43.00 -7.45 31.89
C ALA A 18 41.75 -7.51 30.99
N THR A 19 40.80 -8.37 31.38
CA THR A 19 39.48 -8.47 30.79
C THR A 19 38.71 -7.19 31.10
N PHE A 20 38.74 -6.26 30.14
CA PHE A 20 37.99 -5.00 30.16
C PHE A 20 36.49 -5.31 30.11
N ARG A 21 35.83 -5.29 31.27
CA ARG A 21 34.37 -5.38 31.37
C ARG A 21 33.86 -4.38 32.39
N LYS A 22 33.50 -3.18 31.92
CA LYS A 22 32.69 -2.23 32.69
C LYS A 22 31.38 -1.94 31.95
N LYS A 23 30.32 -1.90 32.76
CA LYS A 23 28.90 -1.80 32.40
C LYS A 23 28.64 -0.52 31.58
N GLY A 24 28.25 -0.67 30.31
CA GLY A 24 27.59 0.40 29.55
C GLY A 24 28.30 0.95 28.29
N SER A 25 29.51 0.49 27.93
CA SER A 25 30.12 0.93 26.66
C SER A 25 29.51 0.19 25.47
N LEU A 26 29.17 0.94 24.41
CA LEU A 26 28.80 0.34 23.13
C LEU A 26 30.01 -0.37 22.53
N ARG A 27 29.78 -1.47 21.82
CA ARG A 27 30.86 -2.25 21.21
C ARG A 27 31.34 -1.57 19.93
N CYS A 28 32.62 -1.29 19.88
CA CYS A 28 33.29 -0.68 18.73
C CYS A 28 33.52 -1.68 17.59
N SER A 29 33.12 -1.33 16.37
CA SER A 29 33.28 -2.10 15.14
C SER A 29 34.69 -1.96 14.56
N ASN A 30 35.14 -2.99 13.84
CA ASN A 30 36.40 -2.92 13.09
C ASN A 30 36.29 -1.86 11.97
N PRO A 31 37.20 -0.86 11.91
CA PRO A 31 37.13 0.21 10.92
C PRO A 31 37.28 -0.31 9.48
N LEU A 32 36.31 0.01 8.62
CA LEU A 32 36.37 -0.26 7.18
C LEU A 32 36.97 0.94 6.46
N GLY A 33 38.23 0.82 6.03
CA GLY A 33 38.91 1.84 5.22
C GLY A 33 39.14 3.15 5.97
N SER A 34 40.03 3.13 6.97
CA SER A 34 40.47 4.34 7.66
C SER A 34 41.54 5.04 6.83
N MET A 35 41.29 6.29 6.43
CA MET A 35 42.32 7.19 5.91
C MET A 35 42.53 8.33 6.91
N ASP A 36 43.77 8.49 7.35
CA ASP A 36 44.21 9.65 8.13
C ASP A 36 44.80 10.67 7.16
N GLY A 37 44.35 11.91 7.27
CA GLY A 37 44.74 13.03 6.44
C GLY A 37 45.07 14.24 7.30
N ARG A 38 46.02 15.05 6.84
CA ARG A 38 46.38 16.32 7.46
C ARG A 38 46.04 17.45 6.50
N ILE A 39 45.27 18.43 6.97
CA ILE A 39 44.92 19.62 6.21
C ILE A 39 45.65 20.81 6.82
N LEU A 40 46.47 21.48 6.01
CA LEU A 40 47.10 22.75 6.35
C LEU A 40 46.33 23.86 5.64
N VAL A 41 45.78 24.81 6.40
CA VAL A 41 45.12 25.99 5.85
C VAL A 41 45.95 27.20 6.19
N GLU A 42 46.49 27.84 5.15
CA GLU A 42 47.20 29.11 5.25
C GLU A 42 46.19 30.25 5.09
N SER A 43 46.14 31.13 6.08
CA SER A 43 45.32 32.35 6.04
C SER A 43 45.98 33.41 5.15
N GLN A 44 45.21 34.42 4.74
CA GLN A 44 45.73 35.57 3.99
C GLN A 44 46.79 36.37 4.78
N THR A 45 46.86 36.20 6.11
CA THR A 45 47.88 36.79 6.99
C THR A 45 49.12 35.92 7.17
N GLY A 46 49.18 34.74 6.55
CA GLY A 46 50.29 33.78 6.66
C GLY A 46 50.24 32.88 7.90
N GLU A 47 49.19 32.97 8.72
CA GLU A 47 48.98 32.01 9.81
C GLU A 47 48.57 30.65 9.21
N ILE A 48 49.28 29.59 9.60
CA ILE A 48 49.00 28.22 9.19
C ILE A 48 48.23 27.53 10.31
N SER A 49 47.05 27.03 9.98
CA SER A 49 46.24 26.19 10.87
C SER A 49 46.29 24.73 10.41
N ASP A 50 46.43 23.83 11.37
CA ASP A 50 46.71 22.41 11.14
C ASP A 50 45.60 21.54 11.72
N PHE A 51 44.90 20.85 10.82
CA PHE A 51 43.72 20.04 11.11
C PHE A 51 43.99 18.56 10.84
N THR A 52 43.52 17.70 11.74
CA THR A 52 43.51 16.24 11.54
C THR A 52 42.17 15.81 10.97
N THR A 53 42.17 15.06 9.87
CA THR A 53 40.96 14.52 9.24
C THR A 53 41.00 13.00 9.19
N LEU A 54 39.90 12.38 9.60
CA LEU A 54 39.70 10.94 9.61
C LEU A 54 38.53 10.61 8.70
N GLN A 55 38.74 9.69 7.76
CA GLN A 55 37.68 9.19 6.91
C GLN A 55 37.50 7.69 7.12
N TRP A 56 36.25 7.24 7.27
CA TRP A 56 35.91 5.82 7.35
C TRP A 56 34.54 5.49 6.78
N GLN A 57 34.30 4.20 6.53
CA GLN A 57 33.00 3.70 6.12
C GLN A 57 32.26 3.05 7.30
N ILE A 58 30.98 3.37 7.46
CA ILE A 58 30.12 2.87 8.54
C ILE A 58 28.84 2.23 7.99
N ARG A 59 28.41 1.10 8.56
CA ARG A 59 27.12 0.44 8.26
C ARG A 59 26.07 0.75 9.31
N LEU A 60 24.79 0.57 8.94
CA LEU A 60 23.67 0.75 9.85
C LEU A 60 23.83 -0.11 11.11
N GLY A 61 23.75 0.55 12.26
CA GLY A 61 23.91 -0.01 13.59
C GLY A 61 25.35 -0.09 14.11
N GLU A 62 26.37 0.08 13.26
CA GLU A 62 27.76 0.00 13.70
C GLU A 62 28.15 1.21 14.55
N THR A 63 29.14 1.01 15.44
CA THR A 63 29.71 2.07 16.26
C THR A 63 31.20 2.16 15.99
N VAL A 64 31.69 3.34 15.66
CA VAL A 64 33.12 3.60 15.50
C VAL A 64 33.63 4.29 16.74
N CYS A 65 34.73 3.78 17.27
CA CYS A 65 35.37 4.35 18.47
C CYS A 65 36.80 4.70 18.18
N TYR A 66 37.21 5.88 18.64
CA TYR A 66 38.61 6.27 18.60
C TYR A 66 38.99 7.06 19.83
N ARG A 67 40.25 6.90 20.21
CA ARG A 67 40.91 7.70 21.24
C ARG A 67 41.69 8.81 20.56
N PHE A 68 41.56 10.03 21.04
CA PHE A 68 42.33 11.15 20.54
C PHE A 68 43.17 11.78 21.65
N LYS A 69 44.34 12.29 21.28
CA LYS A 69 45.24 13.01 22.18
C LYS A 69 45.84 14.19 21.44
N SER A 70 45.57 15.40 21.90
CA SER A 70 46.24 16.59 21.39
C SER A 70 47.74 16.55 21.70
N GLU A 71 48.55 17.10 20.79
CA GLU A 71 50.00 17.22 20.96
C GLU A 71 50.39 18.30 22.01
N THR A 72 49.46 19.18 22.38
CA THR A 72 49.71 20.22 23.39
C THR A 72 49.58 19.65 24.82
N PRO A 73 50.44 20.07 25.79
CA PRO A 73 50.43 19.52 27.16
C PRO A 73 49.12 19.75 27.93
N SER A 74 48.42 20.85 27.63
CA SER A 74 47.08 21.22 28.13
C SER A 74 45.95 20.78 27.19
N GLY A 75 46.27 20.03 26.14
CA GLY A 75 45.35 19.73 25.06
C GLY A 75 44.32 18.66 25.40
N LEU A 76 43.20 18.73 24.70
CA LEU A 76 42.06 17.81 24.84
C LEU A 76 42.49 16.36 24.60
N LYS A 77 42.00 15.47 25.45
CA LYS A 77 42.17 14.02 25.36
C LYS A 77 40.85 13.37 25.71
N GLY A 78 40.52 12.28 25.02
CA GLY A 78 39.29 11.57 25.29
C GLY A 78 39.01 10.46 24.28
N TYR A 79 37.81 9.93 24.37
CA TYR A 79 37.28 8.93 23.47
C TYR A 79 36.03 9.45 22.80
N ILE A 80 35.88 9.16 21.52
CA ILE A 80 34.70 9.52 20.75
C ILE A 80 34.08 8.22 20.23
N GLU A 81 32.81 8.03 20.53
CA GLU A 81 31.98 6.95 20.00
C GLU A 81 30.97 7.58 19.03
N VAL A 82 30.92 7.07 17.79
CA VAL A 82 29.92 7.47 16.80
C VAL A 82 29.13 6.24 16.38
N THR A 83 27.85 6.22 16.70
CA THR A 83 26.93 5.13 16.34
C THR A 83 26.01 5.57 15.22
N TYR A 84 25.93 4.78 14.15
CA TYR A 84 24.93 4.98 13.10
C TYR A 84 23.63 4.28 13.49
N GLU A 85 22.66 5.03 14.01
CA GLU A 85 21.48 4.45 14.65
C GLU A 85 20.38 4.08 13.66
N SER A 86 20.01 5.00 12.78
CA SER A 86 18.88 4.83 11.87
C SER A 86 19.05 5.63 10.58
N ILE A 87 18.36 5.20 9.53
CA ILE A 87 18.16 5.99 8.31
C ILE A 87 16.67 6.08 8.02
N ARG A 88 16.24 7.29 7.71
CA ARG A 88 14.84 7.67 7.58
C ARG A 88 14.65 8.34 6.22
N SER A 89 13.60 7.94 5.51
CA SER A 89 13.09 8.68 4.37
C SER A 89 11.88 9.47 4.80
N ILE A 90 11.96 10.80 4.68
CA ILE A 90 10.88 11.72 5.00
C ILE A 90 10.23 12.18 3.70
N TYR A 91 9.01 11.72 3.47
CA TYR A 91 8.15 12.09 2.35
C TYR A 91 7.29 13.27 2.76
N SER A 92 7.20 14.30 1.92
CA SER A 92 6.20 15.35 2.10
C SER A 92 4.87 14.90 1.52
N ILE A 93 3.78 15.23 2.20
CA ILE A 93 2.42 15.01 1.69
C ILE A 93 2.05 16.23 0.83
N SER A 94 2.13 16.08 -0.50
CA SER A 94 1.80 17.16 -1.45
C SER A 94 0.31 17.46 -1.47
N ASN A 95 -0.50 16.41 -1.56
CA ASN A 95 -1.95 16.48 -1.60
C ASN A 95 -2.57 15.45 -0.67
N HIS A 96 -3.76 15.77 -0.15
CA HIS A 96 -4.56 14.81 0.59
C HIS A 96 -6.05 15.12 0.49
N TYR A 97 -6.88 14.09 0.63
CA TYR A 97 -8.32 14.23 0.81
C TYR A 97 -8.86 13.07 1.63
N PHE A 98 -10.04 13.28 2.22
CA PHE A 98 -10.75 12.22 2.93
C PHE A 98 -11.78 11.58 2.02
N PHE A 99 -11.97 10.28 2.17
CA PHE A 99 -12.98 9.52 1.46
C PHE A 99 -13.56 8.44 2.37
N ARG A 100 -14.71 7.91 1.96
CA ARG A 100 -15.39 6.80 2.63
C ARG A 100 -15.60 5.65 1.65
N LEU A 101 -15.77 4.45 2.19
CA LEU A 101 -16.19 3.31 1.38
C LEU A 101 -17.67 3.44 1.05
N ALA A 102 -18.01 3.15 -0.19
CA ALA A 102 -19.32 3.40 -0.76
C ALA A 102 -20.18 2.13 -0.88
N LYS A 103 -21.46 2.29 -0.61
CA LYS A 103 -22.51 1.29 -0.82
C LYS A 103 -23.62 1.93 -1.63
N SER A 104 -24.04 1.27 -2.69
CA SER A 104 -25.16 1.74 -3.50
C SER A 104 -26.49 1.27 -2.90
N ASN A 105 -27.48 2.15 -2.95
CA ASN A 105 -28.88 1.86 -2.70
C ASN A 105 -29.65 2.19 -3.99
N VAL A 106 -30.16 1.16 -4.68
CA VAL A 106 -30.76 1.32 -6.01
C VAL A 106 -32.25 0.99 -5.98
N GLN A 107 -33.05 1.94 -6.44
CA GLN A 107 -34.50 1.78 -6.61
C GLN A 107 -34.86 2.01 -8.07
N CYS A 108 -35.39 0.98 -8.73
CA CYS A 108 -35.80 1.03 -10.13
C CYS A 108 -37.30 0.77 -10.27
N TYR A 109 -37.91 1.36 -11.28
CA TYR A 109 -39.24 1.01 -11.75
C TYR A 109 -39.28 0.99 -13.28
N CYS A 110 -40.20 0.19 -13.82
CA CYS A 110 -40.30 -0.07 -15.24
C CYS A 110 -41.65 0.42 -15.79
N ASP A 111 -41.61 1.03 -16.97
CA ASP A 111 -42.78 1.44 -17.72
C ASP A 111 -42.96 0.52 -18.93
N CYS A 112 -44.10 -0.17 -18.95
CA CYS A 112 -44.51 -0.98 -20.09
C CYS A 112 -44.77 -0.11 -21.33
N PRO A 113 -44.50 -0.64 -22.54
CA PRO A 113 -44.73 0.08 -23.79
C PRO A 113 -46.19 0.51 -23.92
N GLY A 114 -46.40 1.81 -24.20
CA GLY A 114 -47.71 2.46 -24.31
C GLY A 114 -48.44 2.71 -22.98
N GLY A 115 -47.73 2.69 -21.85
CA GLY A 115 -48.20 3.18 -20.56
C GLY A 115 -48.11 4.72 -20.42
N SER A 116 -48.19 5.19 -19.17
CA SER A 116 -48.29 6.62 -18.80
C SER A 116 -47.07 7.51 -19.11
N ASN A 117 -46.00 6.97 -19.68
CA ASN A 117 -44.73 7.67 -19.95
C ASN A 117 -44.12 8.35 -18.70
N SER A 118 -44.31 7.71 -17.54
CA SER A 118 -43.79 8.12 -16.24
C SER A 118 -42.27 7.94 -16.12
N CYS A 119 -41.67 7.09 -16.96
CA CYS A 119 -40.24 6.93 -17.09
C CYS A 119 -39.73 7.43 -18.45
N ASN A 120 -39.06 8.58 -18.41
CA ASN A 120 -38.45 9.25 -19.56
C ASN A 120 -37.12 9.91 -19.17
N THR A 121 -36.42 10.50 -20.15
CA THR A 121 -35.12 11.16 -19.96
C THR A 121 -35.15 12.34 -18.97
N ASN A 122 -36.32 12.92 -18.72
CA ASN A 122 -36.50 14.06 -17.82
C ASN A 122 -36.91 13.64 -16.40
N THR A 123 -37.06 12.34 -16.15
CA THR A 123 -37.50 11.83 -14.84
C THR A 123 -36.42 12.07 -13.79
N ARG A 124 -36.80 12.74 -12.69
CA ARG A 124 -35.90 13.12 -11.59
C ARG A 124 -36.23 12.38 -10.29
N SER A 125 -36.03 11.06 -10.27
CA SER A 125 -36.26 10.21 -9.10
C SER A 125 -35.38 10.52 -7.87
N CYS A 126 -34.30 11.29 -8.07
CA CYS A 126 -33.36 11.71 -7.03
C CYS A 126 -33.63 13.09 -6.42
N GLU A 127 -34.76 13.74 -6.72
CA GLU A 127 -35.07 15.07 -6.20
C GLU A 127 -35.10 15.08 -4.65
N GLY A 128 -34.29 15.95 -4.04
CA GLY A 128 -34.15 16.06 -2.58
C GLY A 128 -33.25 15.01 -1.91
N LYS A 129 -32.61 14.10 -2.65
CA LYS A 129 -31.65 13.12 -2.11
C LYS A 129 -30.21 13.52 -2.42
N ASP A 130 -29.37 13.63 -1.39
CA ASP A 130 -27.93 13.83 -1.56
C ASP A 130 -27.26 12.58 -2.16
N ASN A 131 -26.22 12.78 -2.99
CA ASN A 131 -25.46 11.71 -3.65
C ASN A 131 -26.31 10.69 -4.42
N CYS A 132 -27.37 11.18 -5.08
CA CYS A 132 -28.28 10.36 -5.88
C CYS A 132 -28.17 10.73 -7.37
N ILE A 133 -28.07 9.72 -8.23
CA ILE A 133 -28.01 9.87 -9.69
C ILE A 133 -29.18 9.15 -10.37
N ASN A 134 -29.83 9.84 -11.30
CA ASN A 134 -30.90 9.28 -12.12
C ASN A 134 -30.29 8.49 -13.30
N TYR A 135 -30.81 7.30 -13.53
CA TYR A 135 -30.47 6.45 -14.67
C TYR A 135 -31.72 6.14 -15.48
N TYR A 136 -31.60 6.16 -16.81
CA TYR A 136 -32.67 5.87 -17.76
C TYR A 136 -32.16 4.94 -18.85
N SER A 137 -32.92 3.91 -19.16
CA SER A 137 -32.70 3.04 -20.32
C SER A 137 -34.02 2.71 -21.00
N SER A 138 -34.07 2.85 -22.33
CA SER A 138 -35.28 2.62 -23.15
C SER A 138 -35.31 1.24 -23.83
N SER A 139 -34.30 0.42 -23.58
CA SER A 139 -34.04 -0.84 -24.29
C SER A 139 -34.00 -2.03 -23.33
N VAL A 140 -34.95 -2.12 -22.39
CA VAL A 140 -35.05 -3.24 -21.45
C VAL A 140 -36.15 -4.23 -21.84
N SER A 141 -36.04 -5.45 -21.32
CA SER A 141 -37.00 -6.54 -21.53
C SER A 141 -38.41 -6.15 -21.09
N SER A 142 -39.41 -6.42 -21.95
CA SER A 142 -40.83 -6.22 -21.64
C SER A 142 -41.49 -7.42 -20.96
N ALA A 143 -40.70 -8.20 -20.22
CA ALA A 143 -41.20 -9.34 -19.46
C ALA A 143 -42.27 -8.86 -18.47
N GLY A 144 -43.45 -9.49 -18.49
CA GLY A 144 -44.60 -9.14 -17.63
C GLY A 144 -45.57 -8.12 -18.19
N CYS A 145 -45.25 -7.43 -19.30
CA CYS A 145 -46.18 -6.51 -19.94
C CYS A 145 -47.21 -7.23 -20.83
N PHE A 146 -48.42 -6.67 -20.94
CA PHE A 146 -49.50 -7.20 -21.80
C PHE A 146 -49.06 -7.35 -23.27
N LEU A 147 -48.27 -6.39 -23.78
CA LEU A 147 -47.78 -6.38 -25.16
C LEU A 147 -46.47 -7.15 -25.36
N LYS A 148 -46.10 -8.09 -24.46
CA LYS A 148 -44.88 -8.90 -24.59
C LYS A 148 -44.78 -9.63 -25.94
N PHE A 149 -45.90 -10.02 -26.53
CA PHE A 149 -45.95 -10.71 -27.83
C PHE A 149 -45.41 -9.86 -29.00
N LEU A 150 -45.41 -8.52 -28.88
CA LEU A 150 -44.89 -7.62 -29.90
C LEU A 150 -43.36 -7.40 -29.82
N LYS A 151 -42.69 -7.97 -28.81
CA LYS A 151 -41.23 -7.79 -28.55
C LYS A 151 -40.79 -6.32 -28.54
N ILE A 152 -41.66 -5.41 -28.11
CA ILE A 152 -41.36 -3.99 -27.98
C ILE A 152 -40.60 -3.79 -26.66
N SER A 153 -39.51 -3.01 -26.68
CA SER A 153 -38.75 -2.71 -25.45
C SER A 153 -39.56 -1.88 -24.46
N SER A 154 -39.30 -2.11 -23.17
CA SER A 154 -39.81 -1.25 -22.08
C SER A 154 -38.77 -0.21 -21.69
N SER A 155 -39.17 0.81 -20.94
CA SER A 155 -38.25 1.78 -20.34
C SER A 155 -38.09 1.53 -18.84
N VAL A 156 -36.89 1.76 -18.32
CA VAL A 156 -36.58 1.67 -16.88
C VAL A 156 -35.96 2.97 -16.40
N CYS A 157 -36.40 3.40 -15.22
CA CYS A 157 -35.87 4.56 -14.52
C CYS A 157 -35.40 4.10 -13.16
N CYS A 158 -34.15 4.39 -12.84
CA CYS A 158 -33.54 4.04 -11.56
C CYS A 158 -33.02 5.29 -10.85
N SER A 159 -33.20 5.30 -9.53
CA SER A 159 -32.47 6.18 -8.62
C SER A 159 -31.33 5.39 -8.01
N ILE A 160 -30.10 5.87 -8.23
CA ILE A 160 -28.87 5.28 -7.70
C ILE A 160 -28.40 6.19 -6.57
N GLY A 161 -28.76 5.84 -5.33
CA GLY A 161 -28.22 6.49 -4.14
C GLY A 161 -26.87 5.90 -3.78
N VAL A 162 -25.89 6.75 -3.45
CA VAL A 162 -24.61 6.31 -2.90
C VAL A 162 -24.56 6.69 -1.43
N GLU A 163 -24.46 5.68 -0.59
CA GLU A 163 -24.39 5.77 0.85
C GLU A 163 -23.04 5.22 1.34
N ARG A 164 -22.76 5.44 2.62
CA ARG A 164 -21.59 4.85 3.29
C ARG A 164 -21.77 3.35 3.51
N LEU A 165 -20.73 2.58 3.25
CA LEU A 165 -20.71 1.14 3.52
C LEU A 165 -20.69 0.86 5.03
N GLU A 166 -19.90 1.63 5.77
CA GLU A 166 -19.77 1.48 7.22
C GLU A 166 -20.79 2.33 7.97
N LYS A 167 -21.42 1.74 8.98
CA LYS A 167 -22.40 2.42 9.84
C LYS A 167 -21.74 3.37 10.85
N ASP A 168 -20.45 3.19 11.12
CA ASP A 168 -19.66 4.05 11.99
C ASP A 168 -19.32 5.36 11.28
N GLU A 169 -19.67 6.50 11.87
CA GLU A 169 -19.43 7.83 11.29
C GLU A 169 -17.95 8.24 11.31
N ASN A 170 -17.20 7.68 12.26
CA ASN A 170 -15.80 8.03 12.50
C ASN A 170 -14.84 7.27 11.59
N LYS A 171 -15.33 6.26 10.86
CA LYS A 171 -14.49 5.54 9.92
C LYS A 171 -14.39 6.29 8.60
N ARG A 172 -13.23 6.90 8.41
CA ARG A 172 -12.82 7.55 7.16
C ARG A 172 -11.41 7.14 6.80
N TYR A 173 -11.11 7.31 5.53
CA TYR A 173 -9.81 7.04 4.97
C TYR A 173 -9.25 8.32 4.40
N ARG A 174 -7.96 8.54 4.64
CA ARG A 174 -7.21 9.65 4.11
C ARG A 174 -6.37 9.14 2.93
N ALA A 175 -6.64 9.66 1.75
CA ALA A 175 -5.75 9.51 0.61
C ALA A 175 -4.62 10.55 0.77
N VAL A 176 -3.37 10.11 0.67
CA VAL A 176 -2.18 10.97 0.75
C VAL A 176 -1.30 10.76 -0.48
N GLU A 177 -0.85 11.85 -1.08
CA GLU A 177 0.12 11.83 -2.17
C GLU A 177 1.52 12.07 -1.60
N LEU A 178 2.41 11.10 -1.78
CA LEU A 178 3.79 11.19 -1.34
C LEU A 178 4.67 11.81 -2.43
N SER A 179 5.45 12.82 -2.06
CA SER A 179 6.46 13.44 -2.91
C SER A 179 7.74 12.61 -3.00
N VAL A 180 8.77 13.13 -3.66
CA VAL A 180 10.14 12.60 -3.53
C VAL A 180 10.59 12.77 -2.06
N PRO A 181 11.24 11.75 -1.45
CA PRO A 181 11.67 11.81 -0.05
C PRO A 181 12.98 12.59 0.13
N SER A 182 13.13 13.18 1.32
CA SER A 182 14.42 13.58 1.86
C SER A 182 15.02 12.42 2.67
N ILE A 183 16.32 12.20 2.58
CA ILE A 183 16.98 11.05 3.22
C ILE A 183 17.84 11.57 4.38
N ILE A 184 17.47 11.17 5.60
CA ILE A 184 18.12 11.61 6.82
C ILE A 184 18.73 10.41 7.51
N ALA A 185 20.00 10.52 7.86
CA ALA A 185 20.70 9.55 8.69
C ALA A 185 20.88 10.10 10.10
N GLU A 186 20.65 9.25 11.09
CA GLU A 186 20.70 9.57 12.52
C GLU A 186 21.97 8.98 13.13
N LEU A 187 22.80 9.86 13.68
CA LEU A 187 24.06 9.52 14.32
C LEU A 187 24.00 9.90 15.79
N ASN A 188 24.42 8.99 16.66
CA ASN A 188 24.60 9.28 18.08
C ASN A 188 26.09 9.39 18.38
N VAL A 189 26.52 10.56 18.85
CA VAL A 189 27.92 10.87 19.13
C VAL A 189 28.09 11.07 20.62
N ARG A 190 28.99 10.31 21.23
CA ARG A 190 29.32 10.37 22.65
C ARG A 190 30.79 10.72 22.83
N HIS A 191 31.05 11.75 23.60
CA HIS A 191 32.39 12.12 24.06
C HIS A 191 32.58 11.56 25.48
N LEU A 192 33.64 10.80 25.69
CA LEU A 192 33.98 10.19 26.97
C LEU A 192 35.36 10.65 27.44
N ASN A 193 35.51 10.80 28.75
CA ASN A 193 36.79 11.02 29.41
C ASN A 193 37.63 9.74 29.47
N GLU A 194 38.87 9.85 29.97
CA GLU A 194 39.75 8.69 30.18
C GLU A 194 39.16 7.62 31.11
N ASP A 195 38.31 8.03 32.06
CA ASP A 195 37.58 7.12 32.95
C ASP A 195 36.33 6.47 32.32
N TYR A 196 36.10 6.66 31.02
CA TYR A 196 34.91 6.23 30.29
C TYR A 196 33.59 6.84 30.81
N SER A 197 33.66 7.96 31.55
CA SER A 197 32.48 8.73 31.90
C SER A 197 32.03 9.58 30.71
N VAL A 198 30.73 9.59 30.41
CA VAL A 198 30.16 10.41 29.34
C VAL A 198 30.28 11.89 29.71
N VAL A 199 30.98 12.65 28.89
CA VAL A 199 31.13 14.11 28.99
C VAL A 199 30.02 14.80 28.23
N ASP A 200 29.76 14.35 26.99
CA ASP A 200 28.72 14.87 26.12
C ASP A 200 28.11 13.73 25.30
N SER A 201 26.82 13.84 24.97
CA SER A 201 26.08 12.86 24.17
C SER A 201 25.03 13.60 23.36
N ARG A 202 25.13 13.52 22.03
CA ARG A 202 24.21 14.23 21.12
C ARG A 202 23.79 13.34 19.96
N THR A 203 22.55 13.53 19.53
CA THR A 203 22.01 12.92 18.32
C THR A 203 22.01 13.95 17.21
N TYR A 204 22.59 13.58 16.07
CA TYR A 204 22.67 14.41 14.87
C TYR A 204 21.83 13.80 13.76
N HIS A 205 21.04 14.65 13.12
CA HIS A 205 20.27 14.32 11.92
C HIS A 205 20.96 14.93 10.72
N VAL A 206 21.55 14.08 9.89
CA VAL A 206 22.35 14.51 8.73
C VAL A 206 21.55 14.23 7.48
N ASP A 207 21.24 15.28 6.72
CA ASP A 207 20.62 15.14 5.40
C ASP A 207 21.69 14.68 4.40
N LEU A 208 21.48 13.48 3.85
CA LEU A 208 22.38 12.87 2.86
C LEU A 208 22.27 13.52 1.49
N ASN A 209 21.18 14.26 1.21
CA ASN A 209 21.00 14.96 -0.06
C ASN A 209 21.82 16.26 -0.12
N SER A 210 22.01 16.94 1.02
CA SER A 210 22.69 18.24 1.08
C SER A 210 24.13 18.18 1.59
N GLY A 211 24.61 17.02 2.05
CA GLY A 211 25.99 16.84 2.53
C GLY A 211 26.31 17.65 3.78
N SER A 212 25.36 17.69 4.74
CA SER A 212 25.48 18.56 5.92
C SER A 212 26.72 18.29 6.78
N SER A 213 27.36 19.38 7.24
CA SER A 213 28.40 19.35 8.26
C SER A 213 27.81 19.71 9.61
N VAL A 214 28.18 18.94 10.63
CA VAL A 214 27.85 19.24 12.03
C VAL A 214 29.11 19.78 12.68
N ASP A 215 29.07 21.02 13.14
CA ASP A 215 30.21 21.66 13.79
C ASP A 215 30.11 21.52 15.31
N TRP A 216 31.01 20.71 15.87
CA TRP A 216 31.42 20.75 17.27
C TRP A 216 32.95 20.86 17.30
N GLU A 217 33.64 20.73 18.44
CA GLU A 217 35.14 20.74 18.46
C GLU A 217 35.78 19.80 17.41
N VAL A 218 35.00 18.83 16.92
CA VAL A 218 35.23 18.06 15.70
C VAL A 218 34.09 18.35 14.70
N SER A 219 34.40 18.74 13.47
CA SER A 219 33.39 18.85 12.42
C SER A 219 33.13 17.49 11.80
N LEU A 220 31.86 17.09 11.73
CA LEU A 220 31.41 15.82 11.18
C LEU A 220 30.74 16.02 9.83
N GLN A 221 31.24 15.38 8.79
CA GLN A 221 30.67 15.35 7.46
C GLN A 221 30.31 13.91 7.09
N MET A 222 29.21 13.75 6.37
CA MET A 222 28.79 12.42 5.88
C MET A 222 28.41 12.50 4.42
N SER A 223 28.84 11.48 3.67
CA SER A 223 28.51 11.33 2.26
C SER A 223 28.12 9.88 1.95
N GLY A 224 27.21 9.69 1.01
CA GLY A 224 26.77 8.37 0.59
C GLY A 224 25.66 8.46 -0.45
N ALA A 225 25.47 7.39 -1.21
CA ALA A 225 24.52 7.35 -2.33
C ALA A 225 23.03 7.32 -1.91
N GLY A 226 22.71 7.44 -0.61
CA GLY A 226 21.35 7.22 -0.09
C GLY A 226 20.89 5.76 -0.23
N PRO A 227 19.74 5.36 0.35
CA PRO A 227 19.24 4.00 0.24
C PRO A 227 18.97 3.61 -1.21
N SER A 228 19.32 2.38 -1.58
CA SER A 228 19.16 1.87 -2.95
C SER A 228 17.70 1.65 -3.36
N ASN A 229 16.80 1.54 -2.38
CA ASN A 229 15.37 1.39 -2.59
C ASN A 229 14.64 2.53 -1.86
N SER A 230 13.56 3.01 -2.46
CA SER A 230 12.65 3.96 -1.85
C SER A 230 11.21 3.59 -2.21
N VAL A 231 10.26 3.97 -1.37
CA VAL A 231 8.84 3.88 -1.72
C VAL A 231 8.59 4.88 -2.86
N PRO A 232 7.96 4.46 -3.97
CA PRO A 232 7.75 5.34 -5.11
C PRO A 232 6.82 6.51 -4.73
N PRO A 233 7.02 7.71 -5.29
CA PRO A 233 6.06 8.79 -5.17
C PRO A 233 4.70 8.39 -5.77
N GLY A 234 3.60 8.76 -5.11
CA GLY A 234 2.27 8.36 -5.55
C GLY A 234 1.21 8.45 -4.47
N TRP A 235 0.02 7.92 -4.78
CA TRP A 235 -1.13 7.97 -3.89
C TRP A 235 -1.21 6.71 -3.02
N TYR A 236 -1.40 6.93 -1.72
CA TYR A 236 -1.50 5.90 -0.70
C TYR A 236 -2.69 6.18 0.22
N MET A 237 -3.11 5.15 0.97
CA MET A 237 -4.26 5.23 1.87
C MET A 237 -3.79 5.11 3.32
N VAL A 238 -4.39 5.93 4.19
CA VAL A 238 -4.21 5.86 5.64
C VAL A 238 -5.60 5.84 6.30
N PRO A 239 -5.98 4.79 7.03
CA PRO A 239 -7.20 4.80 7.85
C PRO A 239 -7.07 5.88 8.92
N GLU A 240 -8.08 6.74 9.13
CA GLU A 240 -7.96 7.91 10.03
C GLU A 240 -7.61 7.54 11.49
N MET A 241 -8.08 6.38 11.96
CA MET A 241 -7.78 5.86 13.30
C MET A 241 -6.46 5.08 13.40
N SER A 242 -5.73 4.94 12.29
CA SER A 242 -4.47 4.22 12.23
C SER A 242 -3.35 5.12 11.70
N HIS A 243 -2.12 4.81 12.10
CA HIS A 243 -0.91 5.41 11.55
C HIS A 243 -0.30 4.54 10.43
N ASP A 244 -1.00 3.47 10.05
CA ASP A 244 -0.55 2.53 9.04
C ASP A 244 -0.77 3.08 7.63
N LEU A 245 0.24 2.93 6.77
CA LEU A 245 0.18 3.31 5.37
C LEU A 245 -0.10 2.07 4.51
N PHE A 246 -1.10 2.17 3.64
CA PHE A 246 -1.49 1.10 2.72
C PHE A 246 -1.26 1.48 1.27
N GLY A 247 -0.84 0.50 0.49
CA GLY A 247 -0.66 0.57 -0.96
C GLY A 247 -1.28 -0.64 -1.67
N SER A 248 -0.76 -0.95 -2.85
CA SER A 248 -1.22 -2.06 -3.72
C SER A 248 -2.64 -1.91 -4.28
N ILE A 249 -3.28 -0.76 -4.09
CA ILE A 249 -4.58 -0.42 -4.68
C ILE A 249 -4.48 0.90 -5.43
N PRO A 250 -5.09 1.02 -6.62
CA PRO A 250 -5.19 2.30 -7.30
C PRO A 250 -6.12 3.27 -6.54
N ILE A 251 -5.61 4.47 -6.27
CA ILE A 251 -6.33 5.54 -5.57
C ILE A 251 -6.45 6.73 -6.51
N ASN A 252 -7.62 7.38 -6.49
CA ASN A 252 -7.89 8.59 -7.27
C ASN A 252 -7.02 9.76 -6.83
N ARG A 253 -6.68 10.62 -7.78
CA ARG A 253 -6.14 11.96 -7.48
C ARG A 253 -7.21 12.88 -6.89
N LEU A 254 -6.78 14.04 -6.43
CA LEU A 254 -7.69 15.06 -5.86
C LEU A 254 -8.77 15.53 -6.84
N ASP A 255 -8.44 15.60 -8.12
CA ASP A 255 -9.30 16.00 -9.25
C ASP A 255 -9.92 14.83 -10.02
N GLU A 256 -9.50 13.60 -9.72
CA GLU A 256 -9.99 12.38 -10.37
C GLU A 256 -11.21 11.78 -9.63
N TRP A 257 -12.18 11.26 -10.36
CA TRP A 257 -13.42 10.66 -9.84
C TRP A 257 -13.67 9.25 -10.39
N ASN A 258 -12.61 8.50 -10.65
CA ASN A 258 -12.69 7.20 -11.28
C ASN A 258 -13.28 6.14 -10.33
N ILE A 259 -14.46 5.61 -10.65
CA ILE A 259 -15.16 4.59 -9.86
C ILE A 259 -14.48 3.21 -9.85
N TYR A 260 -13.46 3.02 -10.69
CA TYR A 260 -12.61 1.82 -10.72
C TYR A 260 -11.34 1.97 -9.85
N LYS A 261 -11.26 3.03 -9.03
CA LYS A 261 -10.17 3.29 -8.09
C LYS A 261 -10.74 3.72 -6.74
N LEU A 262 -10.03 3.53 -5.64
CA LEU A 262 -10.45 4.07 -4.35
C LEU A 262 -10.51 5.60 -4.34
N GLY A 263 -11.31 6.16 -3.44
CA GLY A 263 -11.34 7.61 -3.21
C GLY A 263 -12.24 8.41 -4.17
N TRP A 264 -13.10 7.75 -4.94
CA TRP A 264 -14.11 8.42 -5.77
C TRP A 264 -15.28 8.96 -4.93
N PHE A 265 -15.56 8.40 -3.75
CA PHE A 265 -16.57 8.89 -2.81
C PHE A 265 -15.91 9.78 -1.74
N LYS A 266 -15.70 11.06 -2.11
CA LYS A 266 -14.90 12.02 -1.33
C LYS A 266 -15.73 12.63 -0.21
N SER A 267 -15.10 12.92 0.92
CA SER A 267 -15.75 13.53 2.09
C SER A 267 -15.13 14.89 2.39
N LYS A 268 -15.98 15.91 2.54
CA LYS A 268 -15.58 17.28 2.88
C LYS A 268 -16.50 17.84 3.97
N ARG A 269 -15.92 18.21 5.13
CA ARG A 269 -16.67 18.77 6.28
C ARG A 269 -17.90 17.92 6.64
N ASP A 270 -17.67 16.62 6.76
CA ASP A 270 -18.67 15.58 7.09
C ASP A 270 -19.80 15.39 6.06
N LYS A 271 -19.72 16.07 4.92
CA LYS A 271 -20.57 15.80 3.75
C LYS A 271 -19.82 14.95 2.76
N ASP A 272 -20.45 13.86 2.35
CA ASP A 272 -19.91 13.01 1.30
C ASP A 272 -20.37 13.54 -0.06
N HIS A 273 -19.50 13.40 -1.05
CA HIS A 273 -19.66 13.95 -2.38
C HIS A 273 -19.29 12.90 -3.41
N ILE A 274 -20.09 12.84 -4.45
CA ILE A 274 -19.82 12.13 -5.71
C ILE A 274 -19.59 13.15 -6.82
N GLU A 275 -19.07 12.68 -7.97
CA GLU A 275 -18.97 13.50 -9.17
C GLU A 275 -20.36 14.03 -9.56
N SER A 276 -20.47 15.35 -9.73
CA SER A 276 -21.74 16.04 -10.01
C SER A 276 -22.43 15.56 -11.30
N THR A 277 -21.66 15.10 -12.29
CA THR A 277 -22.20 14.62 -13.56
C THR A 277 -22.67 13.17 -13.49
N GLY A 278 -22.13 12.36 -12.59
CA GLY A 278 -22.47 10.94 -12.45
C GLY A 278 -22.29 10.11 -13.72
N HIS A 279 -21.52 10.56 -14.71
CA HIS A 279 -21.41 9.88 -16.00
C HIS A 279 -20.75 8.50 -15.87
N GLN A 280 -19.71 8.38 -15.05
CA GLN A 280 -19.03 7.11 -14.85
C GLN A 280 -19.91 6.11 -14.11
N LEU A 281 -20.61 6.56 -13.06
CA LEU A 281 -21.52 5.72 -12.30
C LEU A 281 -22.65 5.17 -13.18
N ARG A 282 -23.24 6.00 -14.06
CA ARG A 282 -24.26 5.57 -15.02
C ARG A 282 -23.76 4.55 -16.03
N ARG A 283 -22.48 4.65 -16.45
CA ARG A 283 -21.89 3.71 -17.41
C ARG A 283 -21.54 2.37 -16.80
N ALA A 284 -21.14 2.33 -15.52
CA ALA A 284 -20.82 1.08 -14.84
C ALA A 284 -22.03 0.40 -14.19
N PHE A 285 -23.19 1.07 -14.18
CA PHE A 285 -24.43 0.51 -13.68
C PHE A 285 -25.17 -0.23 -14.79
N ASP A 286 -25.45 -1.50 -14.54
CA ASP A 286 -26.30 -2.33 -15.39
C ASP A 286 -27.55 -2.80 -14.63
N VAL A 287 -28.67 -2.87 -15.35
CA VAL A 287 -29.97 -3.26 -14.81
C VAL A 287 -30.68 -4.22 -15.74
N GLU A 288 -30.99 -5.40 -15.22
CA GLU A 288 -31.73 -6.45 -15.90
C GLU A 288 -33.15 -6.53 -15.30
N MET A 289 -34.17 -6.24 -16.11
CA MET A 289 -35.57 -6.36 -15.72
C MET A 289 -36.02 -7.82 -15.80
N LEU A 290 -36.44 -8.40 -14.66
CA LEU A 290 -36.99 -9.75 -14.58
C LEU A 290 -38.48 -9.75 -14.90
N ASN A 291 -39.23 -8.86 -14.25
CA ASN A 291 -40.65 -8.62 -14.52
C ASN A 291 -40.97 -7.13 -14.33
N CYS A 292 -41.38 -6.47 -15.42
CA CYS A 292 -41.73 -5.06 -15.45
C CYS A 292 -43.02 -4.76 -14.67
N MET A 293 -44.02 -5.65 -14.72
CA MET A 293 -45.30 -5.45 -14.01
C MET A 293 -45.13 -5.52 -12.49
N ASP A 294 -44.24 -6.39 -12.03
CA ASP A 294 -43.93 -6.57 -10.60
C ASP A 294 -42.77 -5.67 -10.12
N ASN A 295 -42.18 -4.86 -11.01
CA ASN A 295 -40.96 -4.09 -10.75
C ASN A 295 -39.85 -4.94 -10.09
N SER A 296 -39.67 -6.17 -10.59
CA SER A 296 -38.59 -7.04 -10.15
C SER A 296 -37.40 -6.91 -11.10
N TYR A 297 -36.24 -6.61 -10.53
CA TYR A 297 -35.04 -6.31 -11.29
C TYR A 297 -33.80 -6.82 -10.58
N ARG A 298 -32.74 -6.96 -11.35
CA ARG A 298 -31.40 -7.29 -10.88
C ARG A 298 -30.46 -6.16 -11.29
N THR A 299 -29.64 -5.70 -10.35
CA THR A 299 -28.65 -4.65 -10.59
C THR A 299 -27.25 -5.17 -10.40
N GLU A 300 -26.32 -4.66 -11.21
CA GLU A 300 -24.91 -4.99 -11.13
C GLU A 300 -24.07 -3.73 -11.40
N PHE A 301 -22.97 -3.59 -10.66
CA PHE A 301 -21.95 -2.58 -10.94
C PHE A 301 -20.71 -3.28 -11.46
N SER A 302 -20.16 -2.81 -12.57
CA SER A 302 -18.93 -3.39 -13.15
C SER A 302 -17.65 -3.04 -12.37
N THR A 303 -17.73 -2.70 -11.08
CA THR A 303 -16.59 -2.27 -10.25
C THR A 303 -16.66 -2.88 -8.84
N PRO A 304 -15.52 -3.36 -8.29
CA PRO A 304 -15.45 -3.87 -6.91
C PRO A 304 -15.46 -2.76 -5.85
N TYR A 305 -15.35 -1.50 -6.26
CA TYR A 305 -15.29 -0.35 -5.35
C TYR A 305 -16.67 0.21 -4.99
N ILE A 306 -17.73 -0.58 -5.24
CA ILE A 306 -19.12 -0.34 -4.85
C ILE A 306 -19.65 -1.64 -4.24
N ASN A 307 -20.29 -1.55 -3.06
CA ASN A 307 -20.93 -2.68 -2.32
C ASN A 307 -20.01 -3.77 -1.76
N ASP A 308 -18.94 -4.13 -2.46
CA ASP A 308 -18.04 -5.21 -2.09
C ASP A 308 -16.93 -4.76 -1.11
N ASN A 309 -16.09 -5.70 -0.68
CA ASN A 309 -14.94 -5.39 0.18
C ASN A 309 -13.85 -4.66 -0.62
N GLN A 310 -13.97 -3.33 -0.66
CA GLN A 310 -13.13 -2.42 -1.44
C GLN A 310 -11.64 -2.44 -1.02
N LEU A 311 -11.33 -3.00 0.15
CA LEU A 311 -9.98 -3.06 0.72
C LEU A 311 -9.32 -4.44 0.58
N THR A 312 -9.90 -5.38 -0.18
CA THR A 312 -9.40 -6.76 -0.30
C THR A 312 -7.93 -6.83 -0.73
N ASN A 313 -7.51 -5.94 -1.62
CA ASN A 313 -6.14 -5.90 -2.15
C ASN A 313 -5.22 -4.92 -1.39
N ALA A 314 -5.69 -4.33 -0.29
CA ALA A 314 -4.94 -3.32 0.45
C ALA A 314 -3.85 -4.00 1.24
N GLN A 315 -2.60 -3.67 0.94
CA GLN A 315 -1.46 -4.20 1.68
C GLN A 315 -0.75 -3.08 2.43
N ARG A 316 -0.28 -3.39 3.63
CA ARG A 316 0.58 -2.49 4.40
C ARG A 316 1.88 -2.27 3.62
N ILE A 317 2.40 -1.05 3.66
CA ILE A 317 3.63 -0.70 2.95
C ILE A 317 4.83 -1.50 3.50
N GLU A 318 4.82 -1.82 4.79
CA GLU A 318 5.82 -2.70 5.43
C GLU A 318 5.80 -4.14 4.92
N SER A 319 4.64 -4.65 4.48
CA SER A 319 4.55 -5.99 3.89
C SER A 319 4.94 -6.00 2.42
N MET A 320 4.67 -4.90 1.70
CA MET A 320 5.03 -4.75 0.29
C MET A 320 6.54 -4.56 0.10
N PHE A 321 7.19 -3.84 1.00
CA PHE A 321 8.59 -3.44 0.86
C PHE A 321 9.43 -3.98 2.03
N PRO A 322 10.19 -5.08 1.83
CA PRO A 322 10.94 -5.74 2.90
C PRO A 322 12.01 -4.87 3.58
N PHE A 323 12.49 -3.83 2.88
CA PHE A 323 13.50 -2.89 3.40
C PHE A 323 12.95 -1.94 4.46
N ILE A 324 11.62 -1.86 4.64
CA ILE A 324 10.98 -0.96 5.60
C ILE A 324 10.93 -1.60 6.98
N GLN A 325 11.42 -0.87 7.99
CA GLN A 325 11.36 -1.28 9.39
C GLN A 325 10.04 -0.88 10.02
N SER A 326 9.65 0.38 9.84
CA SER A 326 8.43 0.97 10.36
C SER A 326 8.04 2.19 9.54
N VAL A 327 6.75 2.43 9.42
CA VAL A 327 6.19 3.66 8.85
C VAL A 327 5.50 4.47 9.94
N GLN A 328 5.69 5.79 9.92
CA GLN A 328 4.96 6.72 10.75
C GLN A 328 4.36 7.80 9.87
N VAL A 329 3.02 7.90 9.89
CA VAL A 329 2.28 8.92 9.17
C VAL A 329 1.99 10.09 10.10
N TRP A 330 2.50 11.26 9.74
CA TRP A 330 2.21 12.52 10.43
C TRP A 330 1.18 13.35 9.66
N ARG A 331 0.90 14.57 10.13
CA ARG A 331 -0.06 15.46 9.47
C ARG A 331 0.38 15.88 8.06
N ARG A 332 1.66 16.17 7.85
CA ARG A 332 2.22 16.70 6.59
C ARG A 332 3.35 15.88 6.00
N THR A 333 3.80 14.86 6.72
CA THR A 333 4.94 14.05 6.32
C THR A 333 4.65 12.58 6.59
N VAL A 334 5.33 11.72 5.85
CA VAL A 334 5.41 10.29 6.14
C VAL A 334 6.87 9.95 6.33
N GLU A 335 7.17 9.32 7.45
CA GLU A 335 8.51 8.91 7.81
C GLU A 335 8.63 7.39 7.70
N ILE A 336 9.64 6.96 6.96
CA ILE A 336 9.91 5.54 6.73
C ILE A 336 11.31 5.24 7.27
N VAL A 337 11.38 4.41 8.30
CA VAL A 337 12.65 3.91 8.85
C VAL A 337 13.09 2.70 8.04
N HIS A 338 14.32 2.68 7.53
CA HIS A 338 14.82 1.53 6.77
C HIS A 338 15.48 0.50 7.70
N ARG A 339 15.32 -0.78 7.37
CA ARG A 339 16.03 -1.92 7.99
C ARG A 339 17.48 -2.03 7.50
N GLU A 340 17.74 -1.50 6.31
CA GLU A 340 19.01 -1.63 5.61
C GLU A 340 19.46 -0.26 5.08
N SER A 341 20.77 -0.04 5.09
CA SER A 341 21.40 1.15 4.52
C SER A 341 22.63 0.72 3.73
N PRO A 342 22.97 1.39 2.63
CA PRO A 342 24.32 1.29 2.09
C PRO A 342 25.36 1.83 3.06
N LEU A 343 26.61 1.52 2.75
CA LEU A 343 27.77 2.08 3.45
C LEU A 343 27.76 3.61 3.30
N LEU A 344 27.88 4.29 4.42
CA LEU A 344 28.07 5.73 4.46
C LEU A 344 29.55 6.02 4.74
N VAL A 345 30.07 7.06 4.11
CA VAL A 345 31.40 7.59 4.34
C VAL A 345 31.28 8.71 5.35
N LEU A 346 31.92 8.53 6.51
CA LEU A 346 32.01 9.53 7.55
C LEU A 346 33.39 10.17 7.49
N THR A 347 33.41 11.51 7.50
CA THR A 347 34.63 12.30 7.59
C THR A 347 34.54 13.15 8.85
N LEU A 348 35.49 12.97 9.76
CA LEU A 348 35.65 13.76 10.97
C LEU A 348 36.89 14.63 10.85
N GLN A 349 36.75 15.90 11.18
CA GLN A 349 37.84 16.85 11.15
C GLN A 349 37.97 17.53 12.51
N HIS A 350 39.11 17.35 13.17
CA HIS A 350 39.43 18.02 14.42
C HIS A 350 39.94 19.44 14.12
N ARG A 351 39.52 20.43 14.92
CA ARG A 351 39.99 21.82 14.80
C ARG A 351 41.48 21.99 15.11
N ASN A 352 42.06 21.06 15.85
CA ASN A 352 43.48 21.04 16.22
C ASN A 352 44.13 19.75 15.74
N LYS A 353 45.45 19.79 15.58
CA LYS A 353 46.25 18.58 15.35
C LYS A 353 46.17 17.65 16.55
N VAL A 354 45.66 16.44 16.31
CA VAL A 354 45.51 15.39 17.32
C VAL A 354 46.05 14.06 16.80
N GLY A 355 46.67 13.28 17.69
CA GLY A 355 46.97 11.88 17.43
C GLY A 355 45.73 11.02 17.67
N VAL A 356 45.42 10.12 16.74
CA VAL A 356 44.20 9.32 16.76
C VAL A 356 44.55 7.83 16.79
N VAL A 357 43.87 7.07 17.64
CA VAL A 357 43.99 5.61 17.72
C VAL A 357 42.61 4.99 17.69
N MET A 358 42.31 4.25 16.62
CA MET A 358 41.05 3.52 16.48
C MET A 358 40.99 2.34 17.44
N GLN A 359 39.83 2.12 18.07
CA GLN A 359 39.59 0.98 18.94
C GLN A 359 38.44 0.14 18.38
N TYR A 360 38.60 -1.18 18.39
CA TYR A 360 37.57 -2.12 17.97
C TYR A 360 37.53 -3.32 18.90
N HIS A 361 36.39 -4.01 18.91
CA HIS A 361 36.22 -5.28 19.60
C HIS A 361 36.10 -6.40 18.58
N GLU A 362 36.70 -7.56 18.88
CA GLU A 362 36.68 -8.73 17.98
C GLU A 362 35.26 -9.22 17.69
N SER A 363 34.99 -9.70 16.48
CA SER A 363 33.68 -10.25 16.12
C SER A 363 33.53 -11.71 16.59
N THR A 364 32.33 -12.14 17.01
CA THR A 364 32.06 -13.51 17.46
C THR A 364 30.85 -14.13 16.74
N LEU A 365 30.89 -15.45 16.50
CA LEU A 365 29.77 -16.23 15.97
C LEU A 365 29.84 -17.66 16.51
N ASP A 366 28.75 -18.12 17.12
CA ASP A 366 28.67 -19.47 17.67
C ASP A 366 28.10 -20.44 16.64
N ASN A 367 26.90 -20.15 16.13
CA ASN A 367 26.21 -20.97 15.13
C ASN A 367 25.22 -20.13 14.31
N PHE A 368 24.72 -20.66 13.19
CA PHE A 368 23.64 -20.04 12.42
C PHE A 368 22.72 -21.07 11.78
N GLU A 369 21.47 -20.73 11.55
CA GLU A 369 20.48 -21.51 10.81
C GLU A 369 19.78 -20.60 9.80
N GLY A 370 19.13 -21.16 8.79
CA GLY A 370 18.48 -20.33 7.79
C GLY A 370 17.98 -21.08 6.57
N TYR A 371 17.51 -20.31 5.60
CA TYR A 371 17.04 -20.76 4.29
C TYR A 371 17.20 -19.65 3.26
N VAL A 372 17.23 -20.02 1.98
CA VAL A 372 17.15 -19.06 0.87
C VAL A 372 15.70 -19.04 0.38
N LEU A 373 15.13 -17.86 0.22
CA LEU A 373 13.75 -17.65 -0.24
C LEU A 373 13.75 -16.93 -1.58
N LEU A 374 13.13 -17.54 -2.59
CA LEU A 374 12.71 -16.88 -3.82
C LEU A 374 11.25 -16.48 -3.66
N ASP A 375 10.99 -15.17 -3.60
CA ASP A 375 9.63 -14.66 -3.43
C ASP A 375 8.85 -14.62 -4.77
N SER A 376 7.54 -14.38 -4.67
CA SER A 376 6.62 -14.27 -5.81
C SER A 376 6.92 -13.10 -6.77
N HIS A 377 7.83 -12.21 -6.39
CA HIS A 377 8.32 -11.08 -7.21
C HIS A 377 9.72 -11.35 -7.77
N SER A 378 10.18 -12.60 -7.73
CA SER A 378 11.51 -13.03 -8.20
C SER A 378 12.69 -12.39 -7.44
N ASN A 379 12.49 -11.90 -6.22
CA ASN A 379 13.58 -11.48 -5.35
C ASN A 379 14.10 -12.68 -4.55
N GLN A 380 15.42 -12.78 -4.48
CA GLN A 380 16.10 -13.80 -3.68
C GLN A 380 16.60 -13.22 -2.37
N PHE A 381 16.28 -13.89 -1.27
CA PHE A 381 16.69 -13.50 0.07
C PHE A 381 17.35 -14.65 0.81
N LEU A 382 18.41 -14.36 1.54
CA LEU A 382 18.98 -15.24 2.55
C LEU A 382 18.41 -14.87 3.91
N CYS A 383 17.61 -15.75 4.48
CA CYS A 383 17.04 -15.61 5.82
C CYS A 383 17.90 -16.38 6.82
N LEU A 384 18.54 -15.68 7.74
CA LEU A 384 19.45 -16.24 8.75
C LEU A 384 18.95 -15.98 10.17
N ASN A 385 19.07 -16.98 11.02
CA ASN A 385 19.01 -16.90 12.47
C ASN A 385 20.39 -17.24 13.01
N MET A 386 21.09 -16.27 13.59
CA MET A 386 22.45 -16.44 14.09
C MET A 386 22.45 -16.44 15.62
N SER A 387 23.15 -17.38 16.25
CA SER A 387 23.36 -17.44 17.70
C SER A 387 24.77 -17.00 18.07
N GLY A 388 24.88 -16.24 19.17
CA GLY A 388 26.17 -15.70 19.64
C GLY A 388 26.84 -14.71 18.66
N ALA A 389 26.10 -14.28 17.64
CA ALA A 389 26.58 -13.38 16.60
C ALA A 389 26.76 -11.96 17.13
N ARG A 390 27.99 -11.46 17.13
CA ARG A 390 28.31 -10.10 17.56
C ARG A 390 29.38 -9.49 16.64
N GLY A 391 29.21 -8.22 16.25
CA GLY A 391 30.17 -7.51 15.41
C GLY A 391 29.92 -7.73 13.92
N SER A 392 30.98 -7.72 13.11
CA SER A 392 30.89 -7.88 11.66
C SER A 392 31.18 -9.32 11.25
N ILE A 393 30.24 -9.95 10.57
CA ILE A 393 30.34 -11.32 10.08
C ILE A 393 30.45 -11.27 8.55
N ARG A 394 31.53 -11.83 8.02
CA ARG A 394 31.68 -12.06 6.58
C ARG A 394 31.07 -13.39 6.21
N GLY A 395 30.43 -13.45 5.06
CA GLY A 395 29.89 -14.69 4.54
C GLY A 395 30.11 -14.84 3.05
N THR A 396 30.07 -16.09 2.61
CA THR A 396 29.98 -16.43 1.20
C THR A 396 28.81 -17.38 0.99
N VAL A 397 28.05 -17.11 -0.06
CA VAL A 397 26.94 -17.96 -0.53
C VAL A 397 27.36 -18.50 -1.87
N SER A 398 27.54 -19.81 -1.93
CA SER A 398 27.93 -20.50 -3.16
C SER A 398 26.88 -21.52 -3.57
N SER A 399 26.50 -21.43 -4.85
CA SER A 399 25.80 -22.47 -5.60
C SER A 399 26.78 -23.13 -6.58
N GLN A 400 26.33 -24.13 -7.32
CA GLN A 400 27.15 -24.87 -8.28
C GLN A 400 27.80 -23.99 -9.34
N HIS A 401 27.18 -22.83 -9.67
CA HIS A 401 27.60 -21.96 -10.77
C HIS A 401 27.89 -20.52 -10.36
N SER A 402 27.69 -20.15 -9.09
CA SER A 402 27.85 -18.77 -8.63
C SER A 402 28.29 -18.69 -7.19
N GLU A 403 29.19 -17.75 -6.91
CA GLU A 403 29.63 -17.41 -5.56
C GLU A 403 29.40 -15.91 -5.31
N GLN A 404 28.79 -15.60 -4.17
CA GLN A 404 28.50 -14.25 -3.74
C GLN A 404 29.07 -14.01 -2.35
N GLN A 405 29.83 -12.92 -2.20
CA GLN A 405 30.32 -12.48 -0.90
C GLN A 405 29.32 -11.52 -0.26
N LEU A 406 29.14 -11.66 1.06
CA LEU A 406 28.25 -10.85 1.86
C LEU A 406 28.92 -10.44 3.17
N VAL A 407 28.54 -9.27 3.69
CA VAL A 407 29.01 -8.76 4.98
C VAL A 407 27.79 -8.37 5.80
N ILE A 408 27.67 -8.95 6.98
CA ILE A 408 26.54 -8.82 7.89
C ILE A 408 27.03 -8.10 9.14
N SER A 409 26.49 -6.91 9.41
CA SER A 409 26.68 -6.24 10.70
C SER A 409 25.60 -6.72 11.68
N THR A 410 26.01 -7.20 12.86
CA THR A 410 25.10 -7.55 13.95
C THR A 410 25.33 -6.68 15.16
N THR A 411 24.25 -6.07 15.63
CA THR A 411 24.26 -5.16 16.76
C THR A 411 23.39 -5.75 17.84
N VAL A 412 24.02 -6.49 18.75
CA VAL A 412 23.30 -7.08 19.87
C VAL A 412 23.13 -5.99 20.93
N LYS A 413 21.92 -5.44 21.03
CA LYS A 413 21.57 -4.38 21.99
C LYS A 413 21.55 -4.85 23.45
N ASN A 414 21.73 -6.14 23.76
CA ASN A 414 21.68 -6.65 25.14
C ASN A 414 22.60 -7.84 25.43
N ASN A 415 23.18 -7.87 26.64
CA ASN A 415 24.16 -8.85 27.13
C ASN A 415 23.69 -10.31 27.27
N GLY A 416 22.53 -10.68 26.74
CA GLY A 416 22.04 -12.06 26.70
C GLY A 416 22.50 -12.81 25.44
N SER A 417 22.37 -14.13 25.43
CA SER A 417 22.50 -14.99 24.25
C SER A 417 21.41 -14.66 23.23
N ALA A 418 21.56 -13.53 22.54
CA ALA A 418 20.56 -13.02 21.60
C ALA A 418 20.71 -13.76 20.26
N GLN A 419 19.72 -14.59 19.94
CA GLN A 419 19.49 -14.98 18.56
C GLN A 419 19.18 -13.73 17.75
N THR A 420 19.90 -13.54 16.64
CA THR A 420 19.71 -12.40 15.73
C THR A 420 19.22 -12.90 14.39
N SER A 421 18.03 -12.47 14.00
CA SER A 421 17.46 -12.77 12.69
C SER A 421 17.81 -11.67 11.69
N LYS A 422 18.28 -12.06 10.50
CA LYS A 422 18.59 -11.13 9.39
C LYS A 422 18.07 -11.72 8.08
N ARG A 423 17.44 -10.87 7.27
CA ARG A 423 17.06 -11.16 5.89
C ARG A 423 17.97 -10.32 5.00
N ILE A 424 18.62 -10.93 4.02
CA ILE A 424 19.62 -10.26 3.17
C ILE A 424 19.24 -10.50 1.72
N LYS A 425 19.12 -9.44 0.92
CA LYS A 425 18.87 -9.58 -0.51
C LYS A 425 20.12 -10.11 -1.22
N LEU A 426 19.96 -11.18 -2.01
CA LEU A 426 21.03 -11.75 -2.83
C LEU A 426 20.99 -11.14 -4.24
N ARG A 427 22.13 -11.17 -4.95
CA ARG A 427 22.17 -10.73 -6.36
C ARG A 427 21.60 -11.85 -7.24
N GLY A 428 20.99 -11.49 -8.37
CA GLY A 428 20.49 -12.47 -9.34
C GLY A 428 21.60 -13.41 -9.85
N GLY A 429 21.22 -14.61 -10.28
CA GLY A 429 22.16 -15.63 -10.81
C GLY A 429 22.49 -16.77 -9.84
N LEU A 430 21.89 -16.80 -8.64
CA LEU A 430 21.88 -17.99 -7.80
C LEU A 430 20.70 -18.87 -8.22
N LEU A 431 20.95 -20.07 -8.73
CA LEU A 431 19.88 -21.06 -8.98
C LEU A 431 19.40 -21.58 -7.62
N CYS A 432 18.09 -21.50 -7.39
CA CYS A 432 17.45 -21.84 -6.12
C CYS A 432 16.08 -22.46 -6.36
N ASP A 433 16.08 -23.73 -6.74
CA ASP A 433 14.86 -24.54 -6.92
C ASP A 433 14.47 -25.24 -5.61
N ARG A 434 13.20 -25.67 -5.47
CA ARG A 434 12.66 -26.36 -4.26
C ARG A 434 13.47 -27.56 -3.74
N ASN A 435 14.32 -28.17 -4.56
CA ASN A 435 15.16 -29.33 -4.18
C ASN A 435 16.65 -29.01 -4.09
N GLN A 436 17.06 -27.76 -4.34
CA GLN A 436 18.46 -27.36 -4.29
C GLN A 436 18.85 -26.90 -2.88
N LYS A 437 20.11 -27.16 -2.53
CA LYS A 437 20.74 -26.66 -1.31
C LYS A 437 21.89 -25.75 -1.69
N VAL A 438 21.98 -24.63 -1.00
CA VAL A 438 23.02 -23.63 -1.22
C VAL A 438 24.02 -23.71 -0.07
N MET A 439 25.31 -23.66 -0.37
CA MET A 439 26.33 -23.62 0.66
C MET A 439 26.50 -22.20 1.16
N VAL A 440 26.37 -22.02 2.47
CA VAL A 440 26.61 -20.75 3.15
C VAL A 440 27.75 -20.94 4.13
N ILE A 441 28.76 -20.08 4.02
CA ILE A 441 29.93 -20.05 4.89
C ILE A 441 29.90 -18.71 5.61
N LEU A 442 29.86 -18.71 6.94
CA LEU A 442 29.96 -17.50 7.75
C LEU A 442 31.22 -17.55 8.61
N SER A 443 31.89 -16.41 8.72
CA SER A 443 33.07 -16.22 9.56
C SER A 443 33.06 -14.82 10.19
N PRO A 444 33.35 -14.69 11.50
CA PRO A 444 33.60 -13.39 12.08
C PRO A 444 34.75 -12.68 11.34
N SER A 445 34.67 -11.36 11.15
CA SER A 445 35.65 -10.62 10.35
C SER A 445 37.08 -10.74 10.88
N ASP A 446 37.22 -10.90 12.20
CA ASP A 446 38.49 -10.92 12.92
C ASP A 446 38.97 -12.34 13.26
N SER A 447 38.21 -13.38 12.86
CA SER A 447 38.51 -14.77 13.21
C SER A 447 38.56 -15.67 11.98
N ASN A 448 39.51 -16.61 11.99
CA ASN A 448 39.59 -17.67 10.97
C ASN A 448 38.55 -18.78 11.15
N LYS A 449 37.71 -18.72 12.20
CA LYS A 449 36.65 -19.70 12.44
C LYS A 449 35.56 -19.56 11.37
N LYS A 450 35.51 -20.53 10.45
CA LYS A 450 34.49 -20.62 9.39
C LYS A 450 33.45 -21.67 9.77
N ILE A 451 32.18 -21.27 9.85
CA ILE A 451 31.05 -22.18 10.02
C ILE A 451 30.41 -22.36 8.65
N LYS A 452 30.30 -23.60 8.17
CA LYS A 452 29.74 -23.93 6.86
C LYS A 452 28.45 -24.73 7.05
N LYS A 453 27.38 -24.34 6.35
CA LYS A 453 26.12 -25.09 6.34
C LYS A 453 25.49 -25.11 4.95
N LEU A 454 24.77 -26.19 4.67
CA LEU A 454 23.90 -26.30 3.50
C LEU A 454 22.49 -25.88 3.91
N LEU A 455 21.98 -24.82 3.29
CA LEU A 455 20.65 -24.29 3.58
C LEU A 455 19.66 -24.66 2.46
N PRO A 456 18.40 -24.96 2.79
CA PRO A 456 17.38 -25.26 1.79
C PRO A 456 16.91 -24.00 1.05
N CYS A 457 16.47 -24.21 -0.19
CA CYS A 457 15.78 -23.22 -1.02
C CYS A 457 14.26 -23.36 -0.88
N LEU A 458 13.57 -22.25 -0.62
CA LEU A 458 12.12 -22.13 -0.61
C LEU A 458 11.70 -21.23 -1.78
N GLU A 459 10.69 -21.65 -2.52
CA GLU A 459 10.18 -20.93 -3.68
C GLU A 459 8.67 -20.71 -3.54
N ASP A 460 8.30 -19.44 -3.51
CA ASP A 460 6.95 -18.97 -3.65
C ASP A 460 6.62 -18.88 -5.15
N GLY A 461 5.45 -19.39 -5.55
CA GLY A 461 5.02 -19.32 -6.95
C GLY A 461 4.87 -17.87 -7.43
N LEU A 462 5.16 -17.65 -8.71
CA LEU A 462 4.85 -16.38 -9.38
C LEU A 462 3.36 -16.06 -9.24
N GLN A 463 3.02 -14.77 -9.15
CA GLN A 463 1.62 -14.37 -9.19
C GLN A 463 1.04 -14.63 -10.58
N ASP A 464 0.06 -15.52 -10.66
CA ASP A 464 -0.66 -15.81 -11.89
C ASP A 464 -1.68 -14.72 -12.24
N PHE A 465 -1.87 -14.50 -13.55
CA PHE A 465 -2.77 -13.51 -14.13
C PHE A 465 -4.23 -13.63 -13.62
N ASP A 466 -4.71 -14.84 -13.34
CA ASP A 466 -6.09 -15.12 -12.93
C ASP A 466 -6.40 -14.88 -11.44
N SER A 467 -5.38 -14.58 -10.63
CA SER A 467 -5.56 -14.35 -9.19
C SER A 467 -6.37 -13.09 -8.87
N TYR A 468 -6.45 -12.13 -9.80
CA TYR A 468 -7.24 -10.89 -9.66
C TYR A 468 -8.66 -10.97 -10.24
N LEU A 469 -8.94 -11.93 -11.13
CA LEU A 469 -10.23 -12.04 -11.83
C LEU A 469 -11.24 -12.93 -11.11
N SER A 470 -10.84 -13.55 -9.99
CA SER A 470 -11.71 -14.42 -9.22
C SER A 470 -12.70 -13.63 -8.37
N LYS A 471 -13.91 -13.48 -8.92
CA LYS A 471 -15.19 -13.15 -8.28
C LYS A 471 -15.43 -11.70 -7.89
N VAL A 472 -16.08 -10.95 -8.78
CA VAL A 472 -17.03 -9.91 -8.35
C VAL A 472 -18.23 -9.88 -9.32
N SER A 473 -19.28 -10.61 -8.97
CA SER A 473 -20.65 -10.25 -9.34
C SER A 473 -21.49 -10.38 -8.06
N SER A 474 -21.62 -9.31 -7.29
CA SER A 474 -22.56 -9.26 -6.18
C SER A 474 -23.96 -9.06 -6.75
N LYS A 475 -24.61 -10.16 -7.11
CA LYS A 475 -25.98 -10.16 -7.66
C LYS A 475 -26.96 -9.83 -6.54
N SER A 476 -27.58 -8.66 -6.60
CA SER A 476 -28.69 -8.31 -5.72
C SER A 476 -30.01 -8.41 -6.50
N ILE A 477 -30.95 -9.15 -5.95
CA ILE A 477 -32.33 -9.24 -6.44
C ILE A 477 -33.18 -8.40 -5.51
N SER A 478 -33.89 -7.43 -6.06
CA SER A 478 -34.78 -6.55 -5.30
C SER A 478 -36.14 -6.45 -5.97
N THR A 479 -37.19 -6.43 -5.15
CA THR A 479 -38.59 -6.26 -5.55
C THR A 479 -39.10 -4.97 -4.90
N TYR A 480 -39.39 -3.95 -5.73
CA TYR A 480 -39.92 -2.67 -5.25
C TYR A 480 -41.40 -2.56 -5.63
N ARG A 481 -42.29 -2.36 -4.66
CA ARG A 481 -43.75 -2.53 -4.86
C ARG A 481 -44.59 -1.24 -4.83
N ASP A 482 -43.97 -0.08 -4.95
CA ASP A 482 -44.69 1.19 -5.01
C ASP A 482 -44.59 1.81 -6.41
N CYS A 483 -45.49 1.37 -7.31
CA CYS A 483 -45.85 2.17 -8.48
C CYS A 483 -47.35 2.51 -8.38
N PRO A 484 -47.71 3.76 -8.04
CA PRO A 484 -49.10 4.13 -7.79
C PRO A 484 -50.05 3.96 -8.99
N ASN A 485 -49.52 3.89 -10.22
CA ASN A 485 -50.32 3.89 -11.45
C ASN A 485 -50.02 2.73 -12.43
N CYS A 486 -49.16 1.77 -12.07
CA CYS A 486 -48.78 0.70 -13.01
C CYS A 486 -49.90 -0.35 -13.19
N SER A 487 -50.70 -0.62 -12.16
CA SER A 487 -51.79 -1.61 -12.21
C SER A 487 -52.98 -1.19 -13.08
N ASP A 488 -53.15 0.12 -13.30
CA ASP A 488 -54.25 0.71 -14.06
C ASP A 488 -53.89 1.04 -15.52
N SER A 489 -52.71 0.61 -15.98
CA SER A 489 -52.20 0.87 -17.33
C SER A 489 -53.11 0.32 -18.45
N TRP A 490 -53.92 -0.72 -18.20
CA TRP A 490 -54.92 -1.20 -19.16
C TRP A 490 -56.07 -0.21 -19.40
N LYS A 491 -56.41 0.65 -18.42
CA LYS A 491 -57.45 1.68 -18.57
C LYS A 491 -57.05 2.76 -19.57
N TYR A 492 -55.75 3.04 -19.69
CA TYR A 492 -55.19 3.92 -20.73
C TYR A 492 -55.43 3.37 -22.15
N TRP A 493 -55.41 2.05 -22.31
CA TRP A 493 -55.66 1.39 -23.61
C TRP A 493 -57.14 1.35 -24.00
N ILE A 494 -58.06 1.35 -23.03
CA ILE A 494 -59.51 1.29 -23.31
C ILE A 494 -60.12 2.69 -23.41
N ASN A 495 -59.42 3.74 -22.99
CA ASN A 495 -59.90 5.10 -23.11
C ASN A 495 -59.65 5.66 -24.54
N PRO A 496 -60.70 5.93 -25.33
CA PRO A 496 -60.54 6.44 -26.69
C PRO A 496 -59.95 7.86 -26.74
N PHE A 497 -60.00 8.63 -25.64
CA PHE A 497 -59.42 9.98 -25.58
C PHE A 497 -57.89 9.98 -25.46
N SER A 498 -57.28 8.94 -24.87
CA SER A 498 -55.82 8.82 -24.74
C SER A 498 -55.14 8.34 -26.02
N TRP A 499 -55.89 7.82 -26.99
CA TRP A 499 -55.35 7.40 -28.29
C TRP A 499 -54.85 8.58 -29.14
N GLY A 500 -55.28 9.80 -28.78
CA GLY A 500 -54.90 11.06 -29.43
C GLY A 500 -53.50 11.57 -29.07
N THR A 501 -52.93 11.21 -27.92
CA THR A 501 -51.74 11.87 -27.39
C THR A 501 -50.46 11.02 -27.52
N ASN A 502 -49.65 11.35 -28.54
CA ASN A 502 -48.20 11.09 -28.69
C ASN A 502 -47.66 9.68 -28.33
N ILE A 503 -47.52 8.78 -29.34
CA ILE A 503 -46.31 8.45 -30.16
C ILE A 503 -46.67 7.17 -31.00
N TRP A 504 -46.02 7.00 -32.17
CA TRP A 504 -45.97 5.83 -33.10
C TRP A 504 -47.03 5.76 -34.24
N SER A 505 -46.61 6.05 -35.47
CA SER A 505 -47.45 6.15 -36.69
C SER A 505 -47.84 4.81 -37.31
N THR A 506 -47.00 3.78 -37.22
CA THR A 506 -47.24 2.47 -37.84
C THR A 506 -48.18 1.59 -37.02
N THR A 507 -48.04 1.60 -35.69
CA THR A 507 -48.96 0.92 -34.76
C THR A 507 -50.34 1.58 -34.78
N ARG A 508 -50.41 2.90 -35.02
CA ARG A 508 -51.68 3.63 -35.23
C ARG A 508 -52.44 3.07 -36.42
N ILE A 509 -51.80 2.86 -37.57
CA ILE A 509 -52.47 2.29 -38.75
C ILE A 509 -52.98 0.89 -38.44
N LEU A 510 -52.18 0.05 -37.76
CA LEU A 510 -52.53 -1.35 -37.54
C LEU A 510 -53.64 -1.52 -36.49
N LEU A 511 -53.62 -0.75 -35.40
CA LEU A 511 -54.69 -0.76 -34.39
C LEU A 511 -55.97 -0.07 -34.89
N THR A 512 -55.86 1.02 -35.65
CA THR A 512 -57.05 1.64 -36.25
C THR A 512 -57.67 0.77 -37.33
N THR A 513 -56.88 0.07 -38.15
CA THR A 513 -57.44 -0.88 -39.13
C THR A 513 -58.09 -2.08 -38.47
N VAL A 514 -57.46 -2.70 -37.47
CA VAL A 514 -58.06 -3.83 -36.75
C VAL A 514 -59.36 -3.43 -36.04
N THR A 515 -59.40 -2.27 -35.39
CA THR A 515 -60.63 -1.76 -34.75
C THR A 515 -61.71 -1.40 -35.77
N LEU A 516 -61.36 -0.79 -36.91
CA LEU A 516 -62.31 -0.57 -38.02
C LEU A 516 -62.86 -1.88 -38.56
N VAL A 517 -62.04 -2.91 -38.72
CA VAL A 517 -62.46 -4.25 -39.18
C VAL A 517 -63.41 -4.91 -38.18
N ILE A 518 -63.16 -4.78 -36.87
CA ILE A 518 -64.06 -5.31 -35.82
C ILE A 518 -65.39 -4.53 -35.79
N ILE A 519 -65.36 -3.20 -35.93
CA ILE A 519 -66.58 -2.38 -35.98
C ILE A 519 -67.39 -2.72 -37.25
N LEU A 520 -66.73 -2.83 -38.40
CA LEU A 520 -67.37 -3.22 -39.66
C LEU A 520 -67.98 -4.62 -39.58
N SER A 521 -67.28 -5.59 -38.98
CA SER A 521 -67.81 -6.95 -38.81
C SER A 521 -69.00 -6.98 -37.86
N LEU A 522 -68.98 -6.22 -36.76
CA LEU A 522 -70.12 -6.06 -35.86
C LEU A 522 -71.32 -5.38 -36.55
N ILE A 523 -71.09 -4.34 -37.35
CA ILE A 523 -72.16 -3.69 -38.14
C ILE A 523 -72.75 -4.69 -39.14
N ILE A 524 -71.94 -5.49 -39.84
CA ILE A 524 -72.42 -6.51 -40.77
C ILE A 524 -73.26 -7.56 -40.03
N ILE A 525 -72.84 -7.99 -38.84
CA ILE A 525 -73.59 -8.95 -38.02
C ILE A 525 -74.93 -8.34 -37.58
N VAL A 526 -74.95 -7.10 -37.09
CA VAL A 526 -76.17 -6.41 -36.65
C VAL A 526 -77.13 -6.18 -37.82
N VAL A 527 -76.63 -5.78 -38.99
CA VAL A 527 -77.43 -5.64 -40.22
C VAL A 527 -78.00 -6.99 -40.65
N ARG A 528 -77.21 -8.08 -40.58
CA ARG A 528 -77.72 -9.43 -40.86
C ARG A 528 -78.81 -9.86 -39.89
N ILE A 529 -78.66 -9.57 -38.59
CA ILE A 529 -79.68 -9.88 -37.58
C ILE A 529 -80.96 -9.06 -37.81
N MET A 530 -80.83 -7.76 -38.06
CA MET A 530 -81.96 -6.87 -38.37
C MET A 530 -82.70 -7.26 -39.66
N CYS A 531 -81.98 -7.64 -40.72
CA CYS A 531 -82.57 -8.15 -41.96
C CYS A 531 -83.27 -9.51 -41.78
N CYS A 532 -82.78 -10.37 -40.88
CA CYS A 532 -83.46 -11.61 -40.53
C CYS A 532 -84.76 -11.36 -39.75
N ILE A 533 -84.81 -10.34 -38.89
CA ILE A 533 -86.02 -9.96 -38.14
C ILE A 533 -87.07 -9.31 -39.05
N CYS A 534 -86.65 -8.49 -40.03
CA CYS A 534 -87.58 -7.84 -40.97
C CYS A 534 -88.22 -8.79 -42.00
N ARG A 535 -87.67 -10.00 -42.21
CA ARG A 535 -88.29 -11.04 -43.06
C ARG A 535 -89.25 -11.97 -42.32
N CYS A 536 -89.36 -11.83 -41.00
CA CYS A 536 -90.31 -12.57 -40.17
C CYS A 536 -91.35 -11.63 -39.53
N SER A 537 -92.09 -10.88 -40.36
CA SER A 537 -93.38 -10.32 -39.93
C SER A 537 -94.51 -11.05 -40.65
N PRO A 538 -95.42 -11.75 -39.92
CA PRO A 538 -96.48 -12.54 -40.53
C PRO A 538 -97.54 -11.63 -41.14
N ASN A 539 -97.77 -11.78 -42.44
CA ASN A 539 -98.87 -11.13 -43.14
C ASN A 539 -100.16 -11.91 -42.80
N ASN A 540 -100.97 -11.36 -41.90
CA ASN A 540 -102.28 -11.91 -41.55
C ASN A 540 -103.31 -10.78 -41.57
N THR A 541 -104.12 -10.69 -42.63
CA THR A 541 -105.59 -10.52 -42.57
C THR A 541 -106.24 -10.38 -43.97
N ARG A 542 -107.05 -11.39 -44.31
CA ARG A 542 -108.37 -11.40 -45.00
C ARG A 542 -108.70 -10.37 -46.10
N LYS A 543 -109.03 -10.89 -47.29
CA LYS A 543 -110.43 -11.05 -47.76
C LYS A 543 -110.55 -12.25 -48.68
#